data_AF-A0AAN4WSN7-F1
#
_entry.id   AF-A0AAN4WSN7-F1
#
_cell.length_a   1.000
_cell.length_b   1.000
_cell.length_c   1.000
_cell.angle_alpha   90.00
_cell.angle_beta   90.00
_cell.angle_gamma   90.00
#
_symmetry.space_group_name_H-M   'P 1'
#
loop_
_entity.id
_entity.type
_entity.pdbx_description
1 polymer ?
#
loop_
_entity_poly.entity_id
_entity_poly.type
_entity_poly.pdbx_seq_one_letter_code
_entity_poly.pdbx_strand_id
1 'polypeptide(L)'
;MKRCFCPKNPSLKPVNIDMGKYFDNERVKNRRDENAKKGFLMKSRKVFIVGGLLIAAGAVTMAHWEGDALPVNRSKKIAPVANLNLQPLSASASGALGRDDKNASQPASAKVLVNGLKMPIRPVWQGVVDYRQGKKGRSIQEEVIAGLSFCASTELNREAAVAEKSRTGVTAQTAALDSMVKTQSEMCARLSDADYELRSEILGNWARDGDLDAMVAFYTAGPLGRWGATTGPQTLENPGVKEWQTQAVSWLNVAAQQGQIGALLLLSDVYDNKPVTERPGAVFSDLYDPVRSYAYAHAWHYLVGRDESKRQALLKSDFLNRAESGISKEQRDLGRVESQKIIESLGEIKP
;
A
#
# COMPACT_ATOMS: atom_id res chain seq x y z
N MET A 1 21.32 6.24 58.18
CA MET A 1 21.33 6.56 56.73
C MET A 1 21.86 5.36 55.96
N LYS A 2 20.98 4.53 55.37
CA LYS A 2 21.38 3.38 54.54
C LYS A 2 21.52 3.85 53.09
N ARG A 3 22.70 3.67 52.48
CA ARG A 3 22.94 3.98 51.06
C ARG A 3 22.51 2.79 50.21
N CYS A 4 21.63 3.02 49.25
CA CYS A 4 21.26 2.04 48.22
C CYS A 4 22.38 1.95 47.17
N PHE A 5 22.75 0.73 46.81
CA PHE A 5 23.70 0.39 45.76
C PHE A 5 22.90 0.01 44.50
N CYS A 6 23.09 0.71 43.39
CA CYS A 6 22.58 0.29 42.08
C CYS A 6 23.66 -0.49 41.32
N PRO A 7 23.37 -1.70 40.80
CA PRO A 7 24.30 -2.41 39.93
C PRO A 7 24.30 -1.81 38.52
N LYS A 8 25.50 -1.74 37.91
CA LYS A 8 25.71 -1.30 36.53
C LYS A 8 25.14 -2.33 35.54
N ASN A 9 24.35 -1.85 34.58
CA ASN A 9 23.78 -2.64 33.49
C ASN A 9 24.86 -2.89 32.39
N PRO A 10 25.07 -4.13 31.90
CA PRO A 10 26.05 -4.38 30.85
C PRO A 10 25.58 -3.83 29.49
N SER A 11 26.52 -3.19 28.77
CA SER A 11 26.30 -2.59 27.46
C SER A 11 25.85 -3.62 26.43
N LEU A 12 24.62 -3.49 25.93
CA LEU A 12 24.16 -4.19 24.73
C LEU A 12 24.81 -3.54 23.51
N LYS A 13 25.57 -4.34 22.74
CA LYS A 13 26.09 -3.92 21.43
C LYS A 13 24.95 -3.95 20.40
N PRO A 14 24.87 -2.97 19.49
CA PRO A 14 23.87 -2.98 18.43
C PRO A 14 24.11 -4.15 17.47
N VAL A 15 23.10 -4.99 17.30
CA VAL A 15 23.04 -6.00 16.24
C VAL A 15 22.54 -5.30 14.98
N ASN A 16 23.43 -5.19 13.99
CA ASN A 16 23.10 -4.61 12.69
C ASN A 16 22.48 -5.72 11.82
N ILE A 17 21.16 -5.69 11.65
CA ILE A 17 20.45 -6.65 10.79
C ILE A 17 20.31 -6.03 9.39
N ASP A 18 21.13 -6.52 8.45
CA ASP A 18 21.06 -6.18 7.03
C ASP A 18 19.89 -6.93 6.37
N MET A 19 18.73 -6.29 6.28
CA MET A 19 17.51 -6.83 5.67
C MET A 19 17.55 -6.87 4.13
N GLY A 20 18.61 -6.35 3.48
CA GLY A 20 18.73 -6.31 2.02
C GLY A 20 18.97 -7.68 1.38
N LYS A 21 19.46 -8.67 2.14
CA LYS A 21 19.87 -9.98 1.59
C LYS A 21 18.80 -11.07 1.62
N TYR A 22 17.66 -10.84 2.28
CA TYR A 22 16.63 -11.87 2.43
C TYR A 22 15.69 -11.96 1.21
N PHE A 23 15.41 -10.83 0.54
CA PHE A 23 14.47 -10.81 -0.59
C PHE A 23 15.04 -11.30 -1.93
N ASP A 24 16.37 -11.28 -2.11
CA ASP A 24 17.00 -11.79 -3.35
C ASP A 24 17.15 -13.32 -3.35
N ASN A 25 17.22 -13.96 -2.18
CA ASN A 25 17.44 -15.41 -2.09
C ASN A 25 16.21 -16.26 -2.45
N GLU A 26 14.99 -15.78 -2.17
CA GLU A 26 13.77 -16.50 -2.56
C GLU A 26 13.51 -16.42 -4.07
N ARG A 27 13.85 -15.28 -4.69
CA ARG A 27 13.67 -15.07 -6.14
C ARG A 27 14.62 -15.92 -6.98
N VAL A 28 15.81 -16.25 -6.45
CA VAL A 28 16.79 -17.16 -7.08
C VAL A 28 16.41 -18.63 -6.89
N LYS A 29 15.85 -19.02 -5.74
CA LYS A 29 15.38 -20.41 -5.50
C LYS A 29 14.21 -20.79 -6.42
N ASN A 30 13.20 -19.93 -6.56
CA ASN A 30 12.05 -20.23 -7.42
C ASN A 30 12.42 -20.38 -8.92
N ARG A 31 13.45 -19.66 -9.41
CA ARG A 31 13.94 -19.85 -10.79
C ARG A 31 14.72 -21.15 -10.99
N ARG A 32 15.39 -21.69 -9.97
CA ARG A 32 16.08 -22.99 -10.08
C ARG A 32 15.09 -24.14 -10.17
N ASP A 33 14.01 -24.08 -9.40
CA ASP A 33 13.01 -25.16 -9.36
C ASP A 33 12.15 -25.21 -10.63
N GLU A 34 11.83 -24.06 -11.24
CA GLU A 34 11.16 -24.03 -12.54
C GLU A 34 12.05 -24.54 -13.69
N ASN A 35 13.36 -24.24 -13.65
CA ASN A 35 14.30 -24.72 -14.66
C ASN A 35 14.63 -26.22 -14.49
N ALA A 36 14.64 -26.74 -13.25
CA ALA A 36 14.78 -28.17 -12.99
C ALA A 36 13.59 -28.99 -13.50
N LYS A 37 12.36 -28.46 -13.38
CA LYS A 37 11.15 -29.10 -13.94
C LYS A 37 11.12 -29.10 -15.48
N LYS A 38 11.64 -28.05 -16.13
CA LYS A 38 11.75 -27.98 -17.60
C LYS A 38 12.86 -28.88 -18.16
N GLY A 39 13.92 -29.16 -17.40
CA GLY A 39 15.01 -30.05 -17.81
C GLY A 39 14.66 -31.55 -17.82
N PHE A 40 13.60 -31.97 -17.13
CA PHE A 40 13.27 -33.40 -16.97
C PHE A 40 12.30 -33.95 -18.04
N LEU A 41 11.74 -33.10 -18.92
CA LEU A 41 10.76 -33.50 -19.93
C LEU A 41 11.31 -33.70 -21.35
N MET A 42 12.63 -33.60 -21.56
CA MET A 42 13.29 -33.88 -22.84
C MET A 42 14.34 -34.98 -22.71
N LYS A 43 13.93 -36.22 -22.45
CA LYS A 43 14.74 -37.43 -22.71
C LYS A 43 13.88 -38.68 -22.56
N SER A 44 13.10 -39.01 -23.60
CA SER A 44 12.74 -40.40 -23.96
C SER A 44 11.77 -40.41 -25.15
N ARG A 45 12.30 -40.38 -26.37
CA ARG A 45 11.66 -41.01 -27.53
C ARG A 45 12.75 -41.74 -28.32
N LYS A 46 12.91 -43.04 -28.04
CA LYS A 46 13.58 -43.98 -28.95
C LYS A 46 12.55 -44.35 -30.02
N VAL A 47 12.87 -44.01 -31.26
CA VAL A 47 12.13 -44.41 -32.47
C VAL A 47 12.62 -45.80 -32.85
N PHE A 48 11.69 -46.76 -32.95
CA PHE A 48 11.92 -48.02 -33.66
C PHE A 48 11.69 -47.79 -35.15
N ILE A 49 12.67 -48.18 -35.97
CA ILE A 49 12.59 -48.25 -37.43
C ILE A 49 12.37 -49.72 -37.78
N VAL A 50 11.24 -50.02 -38.45
CA VAL A 50 11.09 -51.20 -39.31
C VAL A 50 10.34 -50.74 -40.56
N GLY A 51 10.96 -50.97 -41.72
CA GLY A 51 10.55 -50.40 -43.01
C GLY A 51 9.46 -51.16 -43.76
N GLY A 52 9.07 -50.58 -44.90
CA GLY A 52 8.21 -51.22 -45.90
C GLY A 52 7.61 -50.28 -46.97
N LEU A 53 8.41 -50.00 -48.00
CA LEU A 53 8.11 -50.07 -49.46
C LEU A 53 6.79 -49.52 -50.11
N LEU A 54 7.00 -48.75 -51.19
CA LEU A 54 6.25 -48.56 -52.48
C LEU A 54 5.24 -47.39 -52.71
N ILE A 55 5.65 -46.54 -53.68
CA ILE A 55 4.99 -45.91 -54.86
C ILE A 55 3.76 -45.00 -54.66
N ALA A 56 3.88 -43.72 -55.04
CA ALA A 56 3.36 -43.17 -56.32
C ALA A 56 3.37 -41.63 -56.37
N ALA A 57 3.86 -41.12 -57.51
CA ALA A 57 3.64 -39.86 -58.22
C ALA A 57 2.77 -38.73 -57.62
N GLY A 58 3.28 -37.50 -57.75
CA GLY A 58 2.50 -36.27 -57.70
C GLY A 58 3.38 -35.02 -57.74
N ALA A 59 3.61 -34.49 -58.94
CA ALA A 59 4.34 -33.25 -59.19
C ALA A 59 3.70 -32.03 -58.51
N VAL A 60 4.48 -30.98 -58.25
CA VAL A 60 4.23 -29.59 -58.69
C VAL A 60 5.32 -28.63 -58.15
N THR A 61 6.04 -28.06 -59.11
CA THR A 61 6.80 -26.80 -59.21
C THR A 61 7.73 -26.28 -58.12
N MET A 62 8.96 -26.07 -58.59
CA MET A 62 10.05 -25.24 -58.06
C MET A 62 9.67 -23.77 -57.87
N ALA A 63 10.20 -23.17 -56.80
CA ALA A 63 10.67 -21.79 -56.85
C ALA A 63 12.07 -21.75 -56.21
N HIS A 64 13.02 -21.38 -57.05
CA HIS A 64 14.44 -21.20 -56.81
C HIS A 64 14.63 -19.78 -56.26
N TRP A 65 15.29 -19.57 -55.12
CA TRP A 65 16.14 -18.38 -55.01
C TRP A 65 17.23 -18.45 -53.94
N GLU A 66 18.30 -17.78 -54.31
CA GLU A 66 19.67 -17.79 -53.82
C GLU A 66 19.85 -17.42 -52.35
N GLY A 67 20.92 -17.97 -51.77
CA GLY A 67 21.42 -17.53 -50.48
C GLY A 67 22.25 -16.28 -50.60
N ASP A 68 22.16 -15.44 -49.57
CA ASP A 68 23.21 -14.51 -49.22
C ASP A 68 23.55 -14.66 -47.74
N ALA A 69 24.84 -14.76 -47.50
CA ALA A 69 25.44 -14.79 -46.19
C ALA A 69 25.72 -13.37 -45.67
N LEU A 70 25.85 -13.30 -44.34
CA LEU A 70 26.46 -12.27 -43.48
C LEU A 70 25.52 -11.14 -42.96
N PRO A 71 25.82 -10.48 -41.81
CA PRO A 71 26.89 -10.73 -40.83
C PRO A 71 26.40 -10.90 -39.37
N VAL A 72 27.23 -11.59 -38.59
CA VAL A 72 27.26 -11.53 -37.12
C VAL A 72 27.59 -10.08 -36.71
N ASN A 73 26.67 -9.41 -36.01
CA ASN A 73 26.94 -8.10 -35.44
C ASN A 73 26.86 -8.10 -33.90
N ARG A 74 27.80 -7.34 -33.35
CA ARG A 74 28.28 -7.29 -31.98
C ARG A 74 27.23 -6.78 -31.00
N SER A 75 27.26 -7.39 -29.81
CA SER A 75 27.24 -6.73 -28.51
C SER A 75 26.50 -5.38 -28.42
N LYS A 76 25.17 -5.39 -28.43
CA LYS A 76 24.40 -4.27 -27.88
C LYS A 76 24.48 -4.34 -26.35
N LYS A 77 25.24 -3.39 -25.77
CA LYS A 77 25.16 -3.04 -24.35
C LYS A 77 23.70 -2.82 -23.98
N ILE A 78 23.17 -3.67 -23.11
CA ILE A 78 21.88 -3.47 -22.46
C ILE A 78 22.04 -2.24 -21.55
N ALA A 79 21.30 -1.17 -21.85
CA ALA A 79 21.20 -0.02 -20.97
C ALA A 79 20.59 -0.46 -19.62
N PRO A 80 21.08 0.05 -18.48
CA PRO A 80 20.48 -0.25 -17.19
C PRO A 80 19.03 0.22 -17.19
N VAL A 81 18.14 -0.69 -16.76
CA VAL A 81 16.72 -0.42 -16.51
C VAL A 81 16.63 0.76 -15.54
N ALA A 82 16.06 1.87 -16.01
CA ALA A 82 15.75 3.02 -15.17
C ALA A 82 14.77 2.56 -14.08
N ASN A 83 15.19 2.73 -12.82
CA ASN A 83 14.42 2.34 -11.65
C ASN A 83 13.08 3.08 -11.59
N LEU A 84 12.02 2.31 -11.39
CA LEU A 84 10.67 2.75 -11.05
C LEU A 84 10.71 3.63 -9.81
N ASN A 85 10.52 4.92 -10.02
CA ASN A 85 10.29 5.90 -8.96
C ASN A 85 8.83 5.76 -8.50
N LEU A 86 8.61 5.03 -7.41
CA LEU A 86 7.33 4.99 -6.70
C LEU A 86 7.11 6.34 -6.01
N GLN A 87 6.64 7.33 -6.77
CA GLN A 87 5.95 8.47 -6.19
C GLN A 87 4.60 7.98 -5.66
N PRO A 88 4.16 8.44 -4.47
CA PRO A 88 2.82 8.16 -3.98
C PRO A 88 1.80 8.70 -4.99
N LEU A 89 0.80 7.87 -5.29
CA LEU A 89 -0.37 8.23 -6.09
C LEU A 89 -1.23 9.26 -5.33
N SER A 90 -0.80 10.52 -5.34
CA SER A 90 -1.60 11.66 -4.89
C SER A 90 -1.38 12.94 -5.72
N ALA A 91 -0.77 12.84 -6.90
CA ALA A 91 -0.59 13.97 -7.81
C ALA A 91 -1.62 13.96 -8.96
N SER A 92 -2.87 14.23 -8.63
CA SER A 92 -3.89 14.77 -9.55
C SER A 92 -4.86 15.65 -8.77
N ALA A 93 -4.31 16.62 -8.04
CA ALA A 93 -5.07 17.70 -7.39
C ALA A 93 -4.31 19.04 -7.39
N SER A 94 -3.37 19.23 -8.31
CA SER A 94 -2.62 20.49 -8.46
C SER A 94 -3.35 21.45 -9.40
N GLY A 95 -4.60 21.79 -9.06
CA GLY A 95 -5.44 22.69 -9.85
C GLY A 95 -6.34 23.61 -9.02
N ALA A 96 -6.04 23.83 -7.74
CA ALA A 96 -6.89 24.64 -6.86
C ALA A 96 -6.11 25.44 -5.78
N LEU A 97 -4.90 25.92 -6.09
CA LEU A 97 -4.24 26.93 -5.26
C LEU A 97 -4.47 28.30 -5.91
N GLY A 98 -5.67 28.85 -5.72
CA GLY A 98 -6.06 30.16 -6.24
C GLY A 98 -7.56 30.31 -6.45
N ARG A 99 -8.36 30.16 -5.39
CA ARG A 99 -9.79 30.54 -5.41
C ARG A 99 -10.08 31.50 -4.28
N ASP A 100 -10.71 32.61 -4.65
CA ASP A 100 -11.10 33.73 -3.82
C ASP A 100 -11.95 33.32 -2.59
N ASP A 101 -11.55 33.84 -1.42
CA ASP A 101 -12.00 33.49 -0.06
C ASP A 101 -13.45 33.91 0.31
N LYS A 102 -14.40 33.97 -0.63
CA LYS A 102 -15.76 34.50 -0.34
C LYS A 102 -16.92 33.50 -0.39
N ASN A 103 -16.68 32.25 -0.76
CA ASN A 103 -17.68 31.20 -0.54
C ASN A 103 -17.35 30.48 0.77
N ALA A 104 -18.32 30.41 1.68
CA ALA A 104 -18.22 29.63 2.92
C ALA A 104 -17.55 28.30 2.62
N SER A 105 -16.31 28.14 3.09
CA SER A 105 -15.44 27.02 2.75
C SER A 105 -16.16 25.74 3.10
N GLN A 106 -16.50 24.94 2.08
CA GLN A 106 -17.02 23.60 2.31
C GLN A 106 -16.07 22.86 3.26
N PRO A 107 -16.60 22.11 4.24
CA PRO A 107 -15.76 21.36 5.18
C PRO A 107 -14.82 20.45 4.38
N ALA A 108 -13.56 20.41 4.80
CA ALA A 108 -12.60 19.54 4.13
C ALA A 108 -13.02 18.07 4.33
N SER A 109 -12.91 17.27 3.28
CA SER A 109 -13.17 15.83 3.43
C SER A 109 -12.16 15.19 4.36
N ALA A 110 -12.60 14.20 5.16
CA ALA A 110 -11.72 13.49 6.09
C ALA A 110 -10.50 12.89 5.37
N LYS A 111 -10.69 12.43 4.12
CA LYS A 111 -9.63 11.92 3.24
C LYS A 111 -8.50 12.94 3.00
N VAL A 112 -8.83 14.23 2.81
CA VAL A 112 -7.82 15.28 2.62
C VAL A 112 -7.10 15.57 3.94
N LEU A 113 -7.80 15.50 5.07
CA LEU A 113 -7.23 15.82 6.37
C LEU A 113 -6.23 14.75 6.84
N VAL A 114 -6.48 13.48 6.52
CA VAL A 114 -5.61 12.38 6.96
C VAL A 114 -4.33 12.18 6.15
N ASN A 115 -4.16 12.89 5.01
CA ASN A 115 -2.98 12.72 4.17
C ASN A 115 -1.70 13.32 4.77
N GLY A 116 -1.81 14.15 5.82
CA GLY A 116 -0.67 14.78 6.49
C GLY A 116 0.15 15.74 5.63
N LEU A 117 -0.36 16.17 4.47
CA LEU A 117 0.33 17.06 3.52
C LEU A 117 0.10 18.54 3.87
N LYS A 118 -0.97 18.86 4.60
CA LYS A 118 -1.27 20.24 5.00
C LYS A 118 -0.42 20.63 6.20
N MET A 119 0.48 21.58 6.01
CA MET A 119 1.27 22.16 7.10
C MET A 119 0.33 22.91 8.08
N PRO A 120 0.45 22.67 9.40
CA PRO A 120 -0.28 23.43 10.41
C PRO A 120 0.10 24.92 10.37
N ILE A 121 -0.85 25.82 10.64
CA ILE A 121 -0.58 27.26 10.76
C ILE A 121 0.04 27.65 12.12
N ARG A 122 -0.02 26.73 13.10
CA ARG A 122 0.48 26.90 14.47
C ARG A 122 0.89 25.54 15.04
N PRO A 123 1.62 25.49 16.17
CA PRO A 123 2.01 24.23 16.80
C PRO A 123 0.79 23.34 17.10
N VAL A 124 0.87 22.06 16.75
CA VAL A 124 -0.28 21.13 16.76
C VAL A 124 -0.84 20.94 18.16
N TRP A 125 0.01 20.98 19.19
CA TRP A 125 -0.42 20.88 20.59
C TRP A 125 -1.40 21.99 20.99
N GLN A 126 -1.37 23.16 20.35
CA GLN A 126 -2.32 24.24 20.63
C GLN A 126 -3.73 23.89 20.15
N GLY A 127 -3.86 23.32 18.96
CA GLY A 127 -5.15 22.82 18.46
C GLY A 127 -5.73 21.70 19.32
N VAL A 128 -4.86 20.80 19.79
CA VAL A 128 -5.24 19.73 20.74
C VAL A 128 -5.75 20.30 22.07
N VAL A 129 -5.07 21.29 22.63
CA VAL A 129 -5.49 21.97 23.87
C VAL A 129 -6.85 22.67 23.66
N ASP A 130 -7.00 23.41 22.57
CA ASP A 130 -8.27 24.08 22.24
C ASP A 130 -9.44 23.10 22.14
N TYR A 131 -9.23 21.97 21.46
CA TYR A 131 -10.24 20.91 21.34
C TYR A 131 -10.63 20.34 22.71
N ARG A 132 -9.64 20.02 23.57
CA ARG A 132 -9.87 19.50 24.91
C ARG A 132 -10.56 20.51 25.84
N GLN A 133 -10.34 21.80 25.64
CA GLN A 133 -11.00 22.88 26.38
C GLN A 133 -12.45 23.15 25.92
N GLY A 134 -13.02 22.28 25.08
CA GLY A 134 -14.44 22.33 24.71
C GLY A 134 -14.73 23.03 23.40
N LYS A 135 -13.71 23.52 22.67
CA LYS A 135 -13.89 24.02 21.30
C LYS A 135 -14.02 22.83 20.34
N LYS A 136 -15.20 22.20 20.30
CA LYS A 136 -15.45 20.98 19.50
C LYS A 136 -16.10 21.23 18.13
N GLY A 137 -16.08 22.48 17.65
CA GLY A 137 -16.62 22.80 16.32
C GLY A 137 -15.87 22.06 15.21
N ARG A 138 -16.55 21.79 14.08
CA ARG A 138 -15.99 21.06 12.92
C ARG A 138 -14.63 21.61 12.49
N SER A 139 -14.47 22.94 12.42
CA SER A 139 -13.19 23.56 12.05
C SER A 139 -12.03 23.19 12.98
N ILE A 140 -12.25 23.11 14.30
CA ILE A 140 -11.20 22.70 15.26
C ILE A 140 -10.91 21.20 15.12
N GLN A 141 -11.94 20.38 14.93
CA GLN A 141 -11.77 18.96 14.66
C GLN A 141 -10.93 18.70 13.40
N GLU A 142 -11.20 19.45 12.32
CA GLU A 142 -10.43 19.40 11.07
C GLU A 142 -8.97 19.82 11.29
N GLU A 143 -8.76 20.90 12.05
CA GLU A 143 -7.41 21.35 12.43
C GLU A 143 -6.65 20.27 13.21
N VAL A 144 -7.29 19.64 14.20
CA VAL A 144 -6.69 18.57 15.01
C VAL A 144 -6.37 17.35 14.16
N ILE A 145 -7.30 16.88 13.32
CA ILE A 145 -7.04 15.74 12.43
C ILE A 145 -5.88 16.06 11.49
N ALA A 146 -5.89 17.21 10.82
CA ALA A 146 -4.83 17.59 9.89
C ALA A 146 -3.47 17.71 10.59
N GLY A 147 -3.43 18.37 11.75
CA GLY A 147 -2.21 18.55 12.54
C GLY A 147 -1.64 17.24 13.06
N LEU A 148 -2.47 16.36 13.61
CA LEU A 148 -2.02 15.04 14.08
C LEU A 148 -1.61 14.14 12.91
N SER A 149 -2.28 14.23 11.76
CA SER A 149 -1.89 13.49 10.54
C SER A 149 -0.55 13.96 9.99
N PHE A 150 -0.33 15.29 9.99
CA PHE A 150 0.96 15.89 9.67
C PHE A 150 2.04 15.39 10.64
N CYS A 151 1.77 15.32 11.94
CA CYS A 151 2.76 14.81 12.89
C CYS A 151 2.99 13.30 12.81
N ALA A 152 1.96 12.52 12.47
CA ALA A 152 2.09 11.07 12.30
C ALA A 152 2.99 10.69 11.10
N SER A 153 3.13 11.55 10.09
CA SER A 153 4.02 11.32 8.95
C SER A 153 5.49 11.68 9.20
N THR A 154 5.81 12.28 10.37
CA THR A 154 7.16 12.81 10.66
C THR A 154 8.24 11.75 10.59
N GLU A 155 7.99 10.56 11.12
CA GLU A 155 9.00 9.50 11.15
C GLU A 155 9.27 8.95 9.75
N LEU A 156 8.22 8.74 8.94
CA LEU A 156 8.37 8.34 7.53
C LEU A 156 9.18 9.37 6.75
N ASN A 157 8.93 10.67 6.99
CA ASN A 157 9.70 11.75 6.34
C ASN A 157 11.16 11.76 6.80
N ARG A 158 11.42 11.49 8.07
CA ARG A 158 12.80 11.37 8.61
C ARG A 158 13.53 10.18 8.00
N GLU A 159 12.91 9.01 7.95
CA GLU A 159 13.48 7.81 7.34
C GLU A 159 13.77 8.04 5.86
N ALA A 160 12.84 8.65 5.13
CA ALA A 160 13.03 9.04 3.73
C ALA A 160 14.20 10.02 3.57
N ALA A 161 14.35 10.99 4.48
CA ALA A 161 15.47 11.93 4.48
C ALA A 161 16.81 11.25 4.68
N VAL A 162 16.90 10.33 5.65
CA VAL A 162 18.10 9.54 5.89
C VAL A 162 18.43 8.67 4.68
N ALA A 163 17.44 7.97 4.12
CA ALA A 163 17.62 7.10 2.96
C ALA A 163 18.10 7.87 1.72
N GLU A 164 17.51 9.04 1.45
CA GLU A 164 17.90 9.88 0.32
C GLU A 164 19.31 10.41 0.49
N LYS A 165 19.66 10.89 1.69
CA LYS A 165 21.01 11.35 2.03
C LYS A 165 22.06 10.25 1.88
N SER A 166 21.72 9.01 2.23
CA SER A 166 22.59 7.85 2.00
C SER A 166 22.78 7.53 0.51
N ARG A 167 21.80 7.85 -0.35
CA ARG A 167 21.86 7.58 -1.79
C ARG A 167 22.58 8.65 -2.59
N THR A 168 22.29 9.92 -2.32
CA THR A 168 22.73 11.04 -3.17
C THR A 168 23.73 11.96 -2.49
N GLY A 169 24.04 11.73 -1.20
CA GLY A 169 24.87 12.61 -0.39
C GLY A 169 24.11 13.86 0.04
N VAL A 170 24.84 14.88 0.52
CA VAL A 170 24.23 16.17 0.90
C VAL A 170 24.07 17.04 -0.35
N THR A 171 22.84 17.22 -0.79
CA THR A 171 22.43 18.07 -1.91
C THR A 171 21.49 19.18 -1.43
N ALA A 172 21.14 20.12 -2.31
CA ALA A 172 20.10 21.10 -2.03
C ALA A 172 18.74 20.44 -1.71
N GLN A 173 18.45 19.28 -2.31
CA GLN A 173 17.22 18.53 -2.05
C GLN A 173 17.22 17.93 -0.64
N THR A 174 18.34 17.34 -0.20
CA THR A 174 18.43 16.81 1.17
C THR A 174 18.43 17.93 2.22
N ALA A 175 18.99 19.10 1.91
CA ALA A 175 18.92 20.26 2.80
C ALA A 175 17.49 20.80 2.95
N ALA A 176 16.73 20.83 1.86
CA ALA A 176 15.30 21.18 1.91
C ALA A 176 14.51 20.17 2.76
N LEU A 177 14.81 18.88 2.61
CA LEU A 177 14.16 17.82 3.37
C LEU A 177 14.54 17.87 4.87
N ASP A 178 15.80 18.14 5.21
CA ASP A 178 16.24 18.37 6.59
C ASP A 178 15.51 19.59 7.21
N SER A 179 15.34 20.67 6.44
CA SER A 179 14.58 21.85 6.87
C SER A 179 13.10 21.52 7.10
N MET A 180 12.49 20.70 6.24
CA MET A 180 11.13 20.22 6.43
C MET A 180 10.99 19.38 7.70
N VAL A 181 11.88 18.40 7.91
CA VAL A 181 11.89 17.54 9.10
C VAL A 181 12.08 18.36 10.37
N LYS A 182 12.94 19.39 10.34
CA LYS A 182 13.13 20.32 11.46
C LYS A 182 11.84 21.08 11.77
N THR A 183 11.24 21.71 10.76
CA THR A 183 9.98 22.46 10.89
C THR A 183 8.86 21.57 11.43
N GLN A 184 8.77 20.33 10.92
CA GLN A 184 7.80 19.34 11.36
C GLN A 184 8.04 18.96 12.83
N SER A 185 9.29 18.75 13.24
CA SER A 185 9.65 18.46 14.64
C SER A 185 9.26 19.60 15.59
N GLU A 186 9.43 20.86 15.17
CA GLU A 186 9.03 22.03 15.96
C GLU A 186 7.50 22.13 16.10
N MET A 187 6.75 21.91 15.01
CA MET A 187 5.28 21.92 15.01
C MET A 187 4.66 20.81 15.84
N CYS A 188 5.32 19.65 15.86
CA CYS A 188 4.87 18.44 16.54
C CYS A 188 5.45 18.29 17.95
N ALA A 189 6.24 19.28 18.40
CA ALA A 189 6.80 19.29 19.73
C ALA A 189 5.68 19.23 20.79
N ARG A 190 5.95 18.52 21.90
CA ARG A 190 5.04 18.36 23.05
C ARG A 190 3.82 17.48 22.84
N LEU A 191 3.68 16.83 21.68
CA LEU A 191 2.68 15.78 21.51
C LEU A 191 3.12 14.49 22.21
N SER A 192 2.19 13.87 22.91
CA SER A 192 2.28 12.54 23.51
C SER A 192 1.54 11.52 22.65
N ASP A 193 1.75 10.24 22.95
CA ASP A 193 1.05 9.15 22.25
C ASP A 193 -0.48 9.24 22.41
N ALA A 194 -0.95 9.63 23.60
CA ALA A 194 -2.37 9.86 23.88
C ALA A 194 -2.98 11.02 23.07
N ASP A 195 -2.17 11.96 22.56
CA ASP A 195 -2.69 13.02 21.70
C ASP A 195 -3.08 12.49 20.31
N TYR A 196 -2.43 11.43 19.83
CA TYR A 196 -2.77 10.82 18.54
C TYR A 196 -4.10 10.08 18.59
N GLU A 197 -4.51 9.55 19.75
CA GLU A 197 -5.80 8.88 19.92
C GLU A 197 -6.99 9.79 19.57
N LEU A 198 -6.85 11.11 19.81
CA LEU A 198 -7.87 12.09 19.42
C LEU A 198 -8.18 12.06 17.94
N ARG A 199 -7.22 11.73 17.07
CA ARG A 199 -7.44 11.61 15.63
C ARG A 199 -8.44 10.50 15.33
N SER A 200 -8.27 9.32 15.92
CA SER A 200 -9.20 8.19 15.76
C SER A 200 -10.51 8.44 16.46
N GLU A 201 -10.52 9.11 17.63
CA GLU A 201 -11.76 9.50 18.32
C GLU A 201 -12.64 10.40 17.44
N ILE A 202 -12.07 11.47 16.89
CA ILE A 202 -12.80 12.43 16.05
C ILE A 202 -13.29 11.73 14.78
N LEU A 203 -12.44 10.97 14.10
CA LEU A 203 -12.83 10.23 12.90
C LEU A 203 -13.91 9.18 13.19
N GLY A 204 -13.84 8.49 14.33
CA GLY A 204 -14.86 7.53 14.75
C GLY A 204 -16.20 8.20 15.08
N ASN A 205 -16.18 9.42 15.64
CA ASN A 205 -17.41 10.23 15.79
C ASN A 205 -18.02 10.53 14.43
N TRP A 206 -17.24 11.04 13.47
CA TRP A 206 -17.74 11.36 12.14
C TRP A 206 -18.24 10.12 11.38
N ALA A 207 -17.53 8.99 11.51
CA ALA A 207 -17.95 7.73 10.91
C ALA A 207 -19.31 7.25 11.48
N ARG A 208 -19.52 7.40 12.80
CA ARG A 208 -20.83 7.13 13.44
C ARG A 208 -21.94 8.05 12.94
N ASP A 209 -21.60 9.28 12.58
CA ASP A 209 -22.53 10.25 11.99
C ASP A 209 -22.77 10.01 10.49
N GLY A 210 -22.17 8.96 9.90
CA GLY A 210 -22.37 8.56 8.51
C GLY A 210 -21.39 9.16 7.50
N ASP A 211 -20.33 9.84 7.95
CA ASP A 211 -19.30 10.39 7.06
C ASP A 211 -18.46 9.24 6.45
N LEU A 212 -18.71 8.94 5.17
CA LEU A 212 -18.04 7.86 4.42
C LEU A 212 -16.53 8.08 4.26
N ASP A 213 -16.09 9.33 4.13
CA ASP A 213 -14.67 9.64 4.10
C ASP A 213 -14.04 9.40 5.46
N ALA A 214 -14.75 9.67 6.56
CA ALA A 214 -14.29 9.39 7.91
C ALA A 214 -14.18 7.89 8.19
N MET A 215 -15.10 7.07 7.68
CA MET A 215 -15.03 5.60 7.76
C MET A 215 -13.73 5.05 7.15
N VAL A 216 -13.37 5.54 5.96
CA VAL A 216 -12.10 5.20 5.29
C VAL A 216 -10.91 5.79 6.06
N ALA A 217 -11.02 7.06 6.45
CA ALA A 217 -9.95 7.77 7.13
C ALA A 217 -9.61 7.15 8.49
N PHE A 218 -10.58 6.61 9.22
CA PHE A 218 -10.36 5.91 10.50
C PHE A 218 -9.45 4.69 10.34
N TYR A 219 -9.65 3.89 9.27
CA TYR A 219 -8.72 2.82 8.93
C TYR A 219 -7.32 3.38 8.65
N THR A 220 -7.22 4.44 7.84
CA THR A 220 -5.91 5.02 7.49
C THR A 220 -5.21 5.73 8.67
N ALA A 221 -5.96 6.12 9.70
CA ALA A 221 -5.38 6.68 10.91
C ALA A 221 -4.65 5.59 11.72
N GLY A 222 -5.18 4.37 11.72
CA GLY A 222 -4.59 3.23 12.40
C GLY A 222 -5.01 3.13 13.87
N PRO A 223 -4.58 2.05 14.55
CA PRO A 223 -4.81 1.93 15.98
C PRO A 223 -4.18 3.11 16.72
N LEU A 224 -4.88 3.62 17.74
CA LEU A 224 -4.44 4.79 18.52
C LEU A 224 -4.16 6.06 17.69
N GLY A 225 -4.67 6.13 16.45
CA GLY A 225 -4.56 7.30 15.57
C GLY A 225 -3.22 7.47 14.85
N ARG A 226 -2.34 6.47 14.91
CA ARG A 226 -1.12 6.45 14.08
C ARG A 226 -0.67 5.03 13.72
N TRP A 227 -0.32 4.83 12.46
CA TRP A 227 0.44 3.67 11.99
C TRP A 227 1.93 3.91 12.18
N GLY A 228 2.68 2.99 12.82
CA GLY A 228 4.14 3.00 12.71
C GLY A 228 4.94 2.85 14.02
N ALA A 229 6.27 2.85 13.85
CA ALA A 229 7.28 2.24 14.71
C ALA A 229 7.42 2.77 16.14
N THR A 230 6.89 3.96 16.46
CA THR A 230 7.11 4.59 17.78
C THR A 230 6.36 3.92 18.92
N THR A 231 5.32 3.13 18.63
CA THR A 231 4.54 2.36 19.62
C THR A 231 5.02 0.92 19.79
N GLY A 232 6.08 0.50 19.07
CA GLY A 232 6.42 -0.90 18.95
C GLY A 232 5.46 -1.68 18.03
N PRO A 233 5.64 -3.01 17.90
CA PRO A 233 4.78 -3.84 17.08
C PRO A 233 3.34 -3.79 17.61
N GLN A 234 2.42 -3.34 16.75
CA GLN A 234 0.99 -3.41 17.02
C GLN A 234 0.54 -4.86 16.83
N THR A 235 0.18 -5.51 17.93
CA THR A 235 -0.30 -6.91 17.91
C THR A 235 -1.76 -6.97 18.32
N LEU A 236 -2.47 -8.01 17.86
CA LEU A 236 -3.85 -8.28 18.27
C LEU A 236 -3.99 -8.64 19.77
N GLU A 237 -2.89 -8.82 20.50
CA GLU A 237 -2.89 -8.99 21.95
C GLU A 237 -3.24 -7.70 22.68
N ASN A 238 -3.02 -6.53 22.04
CA ASN A 238 -3.48 -5.25 22.57
C ASN A 238 -4.99 -5.10 22.34
N PRO A 239 -5.81 -5.00 23.40
CA PRO A 239 -7.27 -4.89 23.27
C PRO A 239 -7.71 -3.70 22.40
N GLY A 240 -7.02 -2.56 22.50
CA GLY A 240 -7.34 -1.37 21.70
C GLY A 240 -7.07 -1.56 20.21
N VAL A 241 -6.06 -2.37 19.85
CA VAL A 241 -5.78 -2.72 18.45
C VAL A 241 -6.88 -3.63 17.89
N LYS A 242 -7.30 -4.63 18.66
CA LYS A 242 -8.36 -5.55 18.27
C LYS A 242 -9.72 -4.85 18.12
N GLU A 243 -10.04 -3.95 19.06
CA GLU A 243 -11.24 -3.13 18.98
C GLU A 243 -11.21 -2.23 17.74
N TRP A 244 -10.09 -1.53 17.52
CA TRP A 244 -9.88 -0.70 16.34
C TRP A 244 -10.02 -1.51 15.04
N GLN A 245 -9.40 -2.69 14.96
CA GLN A 245 -9.46 -3.58 13.79
C GLN A 245 -10.91 -3.94 13.45
N THR A 246 -11.67 -4.33 14.47
CA THR A 246 -13.09 -4.70 14.32
C THR A 246 -13.92 -3.53 13.80
N GLN A 247 -13.74 -2.33 14.39
CA GLN A 247 -14.45 -1.12 13.97
C GLN A 247 -14.05 -0.69 12.56
N ALA A 248 -12.76 -0.69 12.25
CA ALA A 248 -12.24 -0.29 10.95
C ALA A 248 -12.79 -1.19 9.83
N VAL A 249 -12.79 -2.51 10.01
CA VAL A 249 -13.36 -3.43 9.02
C VAL A 249 -14.86 -3.24 8.88
N SER A 250 -15.59 -3.03 9.99
CA SER A 250 -17.02 -2.75 9.93
C SER A 250 -17.33 -1.49 9.13
N TRP A 251 -16.64 -0.38 9.40
CA TRP A 251 -16.83 0.87 8.68
C TRP A 251 -16.37 0.81 7.23
N LEU A 252 -15.29 0.09 6.92
CA LEU A 252 -14.90 -0.15 5.54
C LEU A 252 -15.99 -0.92 4.78
N ASN A 253 -16.63 -1.92 5.38
CA ASN A 253 -17.74 -2.63 4.74
C ASN A 253 -18.93 -1.70 4.49
N VAL A 254 -19.31 -0.85 5.46
CA VAL A 254 -20.39 0.14 5.26
C VAL A 254 -20.03 1.12 4.15
N ALA A 255 -18.82 1.69 4.16
CA ALA A 255 -18.38 2.60 3.13
C ALA A 255 -18.34 1.94 1.75
N ALA A 256 -17.83 0.71 1.66
CA ALA A 256 -17.82 -0.07 0.44
C ALA A 256 -19.24 -0.32 -0.08
N GLN A 257 -20.19 -0.67 0.80
CA GLN A 257 -21.60 -0.86 0.44
C GLN A 257 -22.28 0.44 0.01
N GLN A 258 -21.83 1.61 0.46
CA GLN A 258 -22.36 2.91 0.03
C GLN A 258 -21.62 3.50 -1.18
N GLY A 259 -20.85 2.67 -1.91
CA GLY A 259 -20.18 3.08 -3.15
C GLY A 259 -18.87 3.82 -2.95
N GLN A 260 -18.32 3.87 -1.73
CA GLN A 260 -17.01 4.47 -1.50
C GLN A 260 -15.91 3.56 -2.05
N ILE A 261 -15.49 3.81 -3.29
CA ILE A 261 -14.52 2.98 -4.03
C ILE A 261 -13.22 2.77 -3.25
N GLY A 262 -12.75 3.79 -2.52
CA GLY A 262 -11.54 3.67 -1.69
C GLY A 262 -11.63 2.55 -0.65
N ALA A 263 -12.82 2.26 -0.13
CA ALA A 263 -13.01 1.20 0.85
C ALA A 263 -12.85 -0.20 0.26
N LEU A 264 -13.23 -0.41 -1.02
CA LEU A 264 -13.02 -1.68 -1.71
C LEU A 264 -11.54 -2.02 -1.82
N LEU A 265 -10.70 -1.03 -2.16
CA LEU A 265 -9.26 -1.19 -2.22
C LEU A 265 -8.70 -1.61 -0.85
N LEU A 266 -9.12 -0.93 0.22
CA LEU A 266 -8.62 -1.21 1.57
C LEU A 266 -9.11 -2.57 2.10
N LEU A 267 -10.34 -2.97 1.79
CA LEU A 267 -10.83 -4.31 2.14
C LEU A 267 -10.04 -5.41 1.42
N SER A 268 -9.65 -5.20 0.16
CA SER A 268 -8.75 -6.13 -0.53
C SER A 268 -7.44 -6.31 0.25
N ASP A 269 -6.81 -5.21 0.68
CA ASP A 269 -5.55 -5.27 1.44
C ASP A 269 -5.73 -5.93 2.82
N VAL A 270 -6.87 -5.69 3.51
CA VAL A 270 -7.20 -6.34 4.78
C VAL A 270 -7.26 -7.85 4.62
N TYR A 271 -7.97 -8.34 3.59
CA TYR A 271 -8.15 -9.78 3.36
C TYR A 271 -6.92 -10.46 2.75
N ASP A 272 -5.97 -9.72 2.15
CA ASP A 272 -4.71 -10.28 1.60
C ASP A 272 -3.61 -10.47 2.67
N ASN A 273 -3.87 -10.11 3.93
CA ASN A 273 -2.86 -10.11 4.97
C ASN A 273 -2.52 -11.54 5.45
N LYS A 274 -1.66 -12.25 4.71
CA LYS A 274 -1.27 -13.64 5.00
C LYS A 274 -0.66 -13.77 6.41
N PRO A 275 -1.06 -14.76 7.22
CA PRO A 275 -0.36 -15.09 8.45
C PRO A 275 1.10 -15.42 8.15
N VAL A 276 2.02 -14.74 8.83
CA VAL A 276 3.45 -15.04 8.76
C VAL A 276 3.83 -15.77 10.04
N THR A 277 4.38 -16.98 9.91
CA THR A 277 4.79 -17.82 11.06
C THR A 277 5.79 -17.13 11.98
N GLU A 278 6.62 -16.24 11.43
CA GLU A 278 7.64 -15.46 12.16
C GLU A 278 7.07 -14.21 12.84
N ARG A 279 5.84 -13.80 12.53
CA ARG A 279 5.14 -12.65 13.13
C ARG A 279 3.70 -13.02 13.48
N PRO A 280 3.50 -13.96 14.43
CA PRO A 280 2.17 -14.22 14.96
C PRO A 280 1.58 -12.93 15.54
N GLY A 281 0.31 -12.64 15.22
CA GLY A 281 -0.40 -11.48 15.75
C GLY A 281 -0.37 -10.22 14.87
N ALA A 282 0.01 -10.32 13.59
CA ALA A 282 -0.17 -9.21 12.65
C ALA A 282 -1.64 -8.77 12.60
N VAL A 283 -1.88 -7.45 12.57
CA VAL A 283 -3.17 -6.78 12.84
C VAL A 283 -4.33 -7.22 11.93
N PHE A 284 -4.10 -7.94 10.83
CA PHE A 284 -5.18 -8.49 9.98
C PHE A 284 -5.01 -9.95 9.59
N SER A 285 -4.02 -10.64 10.17
CA SER A 285 -3.70 -12.01 9.77
C SER A 285 -4.82 -13.02 10.04
N ASP A 286 -5.63 -12.77 11.06
CA ASP A 286 -6.81 -13.58 11.40
C ASP A 286 -7.97 -13.41 10.41
N LEU A 287 -7.93 -12.37 9.57
CA LEU A 287 -8.92 -12.10 8.54
C LEU A 287 -8.51 -12.60 7.16
N TYR A 288 -7.35 -13.24 7.00
CA TYR A 288 -6.86 -13.66 5.68
C TYR A 288 -7.89 -14.52 4.92
N ASP A 289 -8.33 -14.02 3.77
CA ASP A 289 -9.25 -14.70 2.86
C ASP A 289 -8.89 -14.31 1.41
N PRO A 290 -8.16 -15.18 0.68
CA PRO A 290 -7.71 -14.85 -0.67
C PRO A 290 -8.86 -14.67 -1.68
N VAL A 291 -10.01 -15.32 -1.46
CA VAL A 291 -11.17 -15.20 -2.34
C VAL A 291 -11.84 -13.85 -2.13
N ARG A 292 -12.06 -13.44 -0.87
CA ARG A 292 -12.60 -12.11 -0.56
C ARG A 292 -11.66 -10.99 -0.95
N SER A 293 -10.36 -11.14 -0.71
CA SER A 293 -9.35 -10.19 -1.16
C SER A 293 -9.46 -9.94 -2.66
N TYR A 294 -9.43 -11.01 -3.46
CA TYR A 294 -9.56 -10.91 -4.90
C TYR A 294 -10.92 -10.34 -5.32
N ALA A 295 -12.01 -10.71 -4.65
CA ALA A 295 -13.35 -10.18 -4.95
C ALA A 295 -13.42 -8.66 -4.82
N TYR A 296 -12.88 -8.11 -3.73
CA TYR A 296 -12.78 -6.67 -3.51
C TYR A 296 -11.84 -5.99 -4.50
N ALA A 297 -10.67 -6.58 -4.78
CA ALA A 297 -9.73 -6.07 -5.78
C ALA A 297 -10.37 -5.98 -7.18
N HIS A 298 -11.08 -7.03 -7.57
CA HIS A 298 -11.76 -7.13 -8.86
C HIS A 298 -12.93 -6.14 -8.95
N ALA A 299 -13.70 -5.95 -7.86
CA ALA A 299 -14.79 -4.97 -7.81
C ALA A 299 -14.26 -3.54 -7.95
N TRP A 300 -13.21 -3.20 -7.20
CA TRP A 300 -12.50 -1.93 -7.32
C TRP A 300 -12.00 -1.69 -8.75
N HIS A 301 -11.34 -2.70 -9.33
CA HIS A 301 -10.84 -2.66 -10.71
C HIS A 301 -11.98 -2.36 -11.69
N TYR A 302 -13.11 -3.05 -11.58
CA TYR A 302 -14.27 -2.82 -12.44
C TYR A 302 -14.80 -1.38 -12.34
N LEU A 303 -14.97 -0.86 -11.13
CA LEU A 303 -15.65 0.42 -10.89
C LEU A 303 -14.79 1.65 -11.23
N VAL A 304 -13.48 1.60 -11.02
CA VAL A 304 -12.58 2.75 -11.35
C VAL A 304 -12.42 2.93 -12.87
N GLY A 305 -12.71 1.89 -13.67
CA GLY A 305 -12.37 1.82 -15.10
C GLY A 305 -13.20 2.61 -16.09
N ARG A 306 -14.16 3.43 -15.66
CA ARG A 306 -15.13 4.03 -16.61
C ARG A 306 -14.59 5.26 -17.38
N ASP A 307 -13.57 5.96 -16.87
CA ASP A 307 -13.04 7.19 -17.49
C ASP A 307 -11.50 7.38 -17.29
N GLU A 308 -10.69 6.35 -17.58
CA GLU A 308 -9.26 6.36 -17.20
C GLU A 308 -8.27 6.76 -18.31
N SER A 309 -7.21 7.46 -17.91
CA SER A 309 -6.00 7.64 -18.72
C SER A 309 -5.20 6.34 -18.83
N LYS A 310 -4.38 6.20 -19.88
CA LYS A 310 -3.52 5.00 -20.12
C LYS A 310 -2.62 4.64 -18.92
N ARG A 311 -2.16 5.63 -18.15
CA ARG A 311 -1.30 5.39 -16.97
C ARG A 311 -2.06 4.77 -15.81
N GLN A 312 -3.30 5.21 -15.58
CA GLN A 312 -4.16 4.66 -14.53
C GLN A 312 -4.54 3.21 -14.85
N ALA A 313 -4.83 2.92 -16.13
CA ALA A 313 -5.11 1.56 -16.59
C ALA A 313 -3.97 0.57 -16.26
N LEU A 314 -2.70 0.96 -16.48
CA LEU A 314 -1.55 0.10 -16.16
C LEU A 314 -1.44 -0.19 -14.65
N LEU A 315 -1.52 0.83 -13.81
CA LEU A 315 -1.40 0.68 -12.35
C LEU A 315 -2.50 -0.23 -11.78
N LYS A 316 -3.70 -0.11 -12.34
CA LYS A 316 -4.85 -0.92 -12.01
C LYS A 316 -4.68 -2.37 -12.45
N SER A 317 -4.18 -2.62 -13.67
CA SER A 317 -3.84 -3.97 -14.12
C SER A 317 -2.77 -4.61 -13.22
N ASP A 318 -1.73 -3.86 -12.87
CA ASP A 318 -0.68 -4.34 -11.96
C ASP A 318 -1.24 -4.69 -10.57
N PHE A 319 -2.19 -3.91 -10.07
CA PHE A 319 -2.87 -4.20 -8.81
C PHE A 319 -3.67 -5.51 -8.87
N LEU A 320 -4.53 -5.68 -9.88
CA LEU A 320 -5.31 -6.91 -10.02
C LEU A 320 -4.40 -8.13 -10.24
N ASN A 321 -3.35 -8.00 -11.04
CA ASN A 321 -2.35 -9.05 -11.26
C ASN A 321 -1.67 -9.49 -9.94
N ARG A 322 -1.44 -8.58 -9.00
CA ARG A 322 -0.91 -8.93 -7.67
C ARG A 322 -1.93 -9.71 -6.85
N ALA A 323 -3.20 -9.29 -6.85
CA ALA A 323 -4.27 -10.03 -6.16
C ALA A 323 -4.49 -11.43 -6.77
N GLU A 324 -4.26 -11.60 -8.07
CA GLU A 324 -4.26 -12.91 -8.73
C GLU A 324 -3.01 -13.75 -8.42
N SER A 325 -1.90 -13.09 -8.09
CA SER A 325 -0.64 -13.78 -7.84
C SER A 325 -0.70 -14.54 -6.52
N GLY A 326 -0.74 -15.86 -6.61
CA GLY A 326 -0.75 -16.75 -5.44
C GLY A 326 -2.12 -17.29 -5.04
N ILE A 327 -3.14 -17.14 -5.89
CA ILE A 327 -4.44 -17.81 -5.72
C ILE A 327 -4.72 -18.77 -6.88
N SER A 328 -5.47 -19.84 -6.63
CA SER A 328 -5.78 -20.85 -7.64
C SER A 328 -6.77 -20.33 -8.69
N LYS A 329 -6.94 -21.05 -9.79
CA LYS A 329 -7.96 -20.70 -10.79
C LYS A 329 -9.37 -20.76 -10.17
N GLU A 330 -9.65 -21.79 -9.39
CA GLU A 330 -10.93 -21.99 -8.70
C GLU A 330 -11.22 -20.85 -7.71
N GLN A 331 -10.22 -20.39 -6.96
CA GLN A 331 -10.34 -19.24 -6.06
C GLN A 331 -10.63 -17.95 -6.83
N ARG A 332 -10.00 -17.74 -7.99
CA ARG A 332 -10.33 -16.61 -8.88
C ARG A 332 -11.75 -16.68 -9.42
N ASP A 333 -12.21 -17.86 -9.82
CA ASP A 333 -13.58 -18.06 -10.29
C ASP A 333 -14.60 -17.71 -9.19
N LEU A 334 -14.38 -18.20 -7.96
CA LEU A 334 -15.22 -17.85 -6.81
C LEU A 334 -15.17 -16.34 -6.49
N GLY A 335 -13.99 -15.75 -6.48
CA GLY A 335 -13.85 -14.33 -6.16
C GLY A 335 -14.46 -13.43 -7.25
N ARG A 336 -14.48 -13.86 -8.52
CA ARG A 336 -15.26 -13.18 -9.58
C ARG A 336 -16.76 -13.20 -9.30
N VAL A 337 -17.30 -14.34 -8.85
CA VAL A 337 -18.72 -14.46 -8.49
C VAL A 337 -19.05 -13.53 -7.31
N GLU A 338 -18.22 -13.52 -6.27
CA GLU A 338 -18.39 -12.60 -5.12
C GLU A 338 -18.23 -11.13 -5.53
N SER A 339 -17.27 -10.82 -6.39
CA SER A 339 -17.07 -9.48 -6.94
C SER A 339 -18.31 -8.98 -7.67
N GLN A 340 -18.95 -9.85 -8.46
CA GLN A 340 -20.16 -9.50 -9.18
C GLN A 340 -21.30 -9.12 -8.22
N LYS A 341 -21.47 -9.85 -7.11
CA LYS A 341 -22.45 -9.49 -6.07
C LYS A 341 -22.18 -8.13 -5.45
N ILE A 342 -20.91 -7.80 -5.20
CA ILE A 342 -20.48 -6.48 -4.69
C ILE A 342 -20.81 -5.39 -5.72
N ILE A 343 -20.55 -5.63 -7.00
CA ILE A 343 -20.82 -4.66 -8.06
C ILE A 343 -22.34 -4.46 -8.22
N GLU A 344 -23.13 -5.53 -8.18
CA GLU A 344 -24.59 -5.49 -8.31
C GLU A 344 -25.25 -4.73 -7.16
N SER A 345 -24.83 -4.97 -5.91
CA SER A 345 -25.36 -4.22 -4.76
C SER A 345 -25.06 -2.72 -4.84
N LEU A 346 -24.00 -2.33 -5.54
CA LEU A 346 -23.65 -0.94 -5.81
C LEU A 346 -24.43 -0.33 -6.97
N GLY A 347 -24.88 -1.12 -7.94
CA GLY A 347 -25.69 -0.66 -9.06
C GLY A 347 -27.10 -0.21 -8.68
N GLU A 348 -27.62 -0.67 -7.54
CA GLU A 348 -28.88 -0.21 -6.96
C GLU A 348 -28.77 1.21 -6.37
N ILE A 349 -27.55 1.67 -6.12
CA ILE A 349 -27.26 3.02 -5.64
C ILE A 349 -27.20 3.93 -6.86
N LYS A 350 -28.38 4.40 -7.30
CA LYS A 350 -28.45 5.47 -8.29
C LYS A 350 -27.68 6.68 -7.75
N PRO A 351 -26.79 7.29 -8.57
CA PRO A 351 -26.00 8.45 -8.15
C PRO A 351 -26.85 9.66 -7.75
#